data_AF-A0AA50Y2N1-F1
#
_entry.id   AF-A0AA50Y2N1-F1
#
_cell.length_a   1.000
_cell.length_b   1.000
_cell.length_c   1.000
_cell.angle_alpha   90.00
_cell.angle_beta   90.00
_cell.angle_gamma   90.00
#
_symmetry.space_group_name_H-M   'P 1'
#
loop_
_entity.id
_entity.type
_entity.pdbx_description
1 polymer ?
#
loop_
_entity_poly.entity_id
_entity_poly.type
_entity_poly.pdbx_seq_one_letter_code
_entity_poly.pdbx_strand_id
1 'polypeptide(L)'
;GWGMYSTLLIDLFKFLYPFLRNTELAPPVMMLYKGTLKVLLVLLHDFPEFLCDYHYGFCDEIPPNCIQMRNLILSAFPRNMRLPDPFTPNLNVEVLAEIALPPRAVINYATLIPNTQFKKDLDAYLKARAPVTFLSELRSH
;
A
#
# COMPACT_ATOMS: atom_id res chain seq x y z
N GLY A 1 8.38 -16.72 -9.02
CA GLY A 1 6.92 -16.99 -8.88
C GLY A 1 6.14 -15.90 -8.18
N TRP A 2 6.78 -14.97 -7.44
CA TRP A 2 6.06 -13.96 -6.63
C TRP A 2 5.12 -13.08 -7.44
N GLY A 3 5.54 -12.60 -8.62
CA GLY A 3 4.66 -11.81 -9.50
C GLY A 3 3.37 -12.53 -9.90
N MET A 4 3.44 -13.84 -10.15
CA MET A 4 2.24 -14.62 -10.47
C MET A 4 1.34 -14.78 -9.24
N TYR A 5 1.93 -15.03 -8.07
CA TYR A 5 1.15 -15.16 -6.82
C TYR A 5 0.51 -13.82 -6.41
N SER A 6 1.20 -12.69 -6.62
CA SER A 6 0.60 -11.37 -6.40
C SER A 6 -0.58 -11.11 -7.33
N THR A 7 -0.52 -11.56 -8.59
CA THR A 7 -1.68 -11.46 -9.51
C THR A 7 -2.88 -12.20 -8.96
N LEU A 8 -2.70 -13.43 -8.45
CA LEU A 8 -3.80 -14.19 -7.85
C LEU A 8 -4.42 -13.51 -6.62
N LEU A 9 -3.59 -12.89 -5.76
CA LEU A 9 -4.09 -12.14 -4.62
C LEU A 9 -4.82 -10.86 -5.04
N ILE A 10 -4.30 -10.15 -6.06
CA ILE A 10 -4.97 -8.98 -6.65
C ILE A 10 -6.35 -9.38 -7.20
N ASP A 11 -6.45 -10.51 -7.91
CA ASP A 11 -7.71 -11.00 -8.45
C ASP A 11 -8.71 -11.34 -7.32
N LEU A 12 -8.23 -11.93 -6.23
CA LEU A 12 -9.03 -12.16 -5.02
C LEU A 12 -9.53 -10.85 -4.38
N PHE A 13 -8.66 -9.84 -4.25
CA PHE A 13 -9.03 -8.56 -3.66
C PHE A 13 -10.03 -7.79 -4.54
N LYS A 14 -9.81 -7.77 -5.86
CA LYS A 14 -10.76 -7.23 -6.85
C LYS A 14 -12.13 -7.88 -6.74
N PHE A 15 -12.18 -9.21 -6.62
CA PHE A 15 -13.42 -9.93 -6.42
C PHE A 15 -14.13 -9.52 -5.12
N LEU A 16 -13.38 -9.38 -4.03
CA LEU A 16 -13.93 -9.02 -2.72
C LEU A 16 -14.34 -7.54 -2.61
N TYR A 17 -13.67 -6.64 -3.33
CA TYR A 17 -13.82 -5.18 -3.23
C TYR A 17 -15.28 -4.67 -3.20
N PRO A 18 -16.15 -5.01 -4.16
CA PRO A 18 -17.52 -4.49 -4.20
C PRO A 18 -18.39 -4.96 -3.03
N PHE A 19 -18.04 -6.09 -2.40
CA PHE A 19 -18.73 -6.58 -1.22
C PHE A 19 -18.19 -5.93 0.05
N LEU A 20 -16.86 -5.84 0.17
CA LEU A 20 -16.19 -5.32 1.36
C LEU A 20 -16.32 -3.80 1.55
N ARG A 21 -16.60 -3.04 0.48
CA ARG A 21 -16.95 -1.60 0.60
C ARG A 21 -18.28 -1.36 1.33
N ASN A 22 -19.16 -2.37 1.38
CA ASN A 22 -20.41 -2.32 2.13
C ASN A 22 -20.16 -2.86 3.55
N THR A 23 -20.87 -2.32 4.54
CA THR A 23 -20.71 -2.75 5.94
C THR A 23 -21.41 -4.08 6.25
N GLU A 24 -22.36 -4.49 5.43
CA GLU A 24 -23.11 -5.74 5.60
C GLU A 24 -22.60 -6.82 4.63
N LEU A 25 -22.06 -7.91 5.19
CA LEU A 25 -21.53 -9.03 4.42
C LEU A 25 -22.45 -10.24 4.54
N ALA A 26 -22.87 -10.79 3.41
CA ALA A 26 -23.56 -12.07 3.37
C ALA A 26 -22.68 -13.20 3.96
N PRO A 27 -23.27 -14.24 4.59
CA PRO A 27 -22.50 -15.29 5.25
C PRO A 27 -21.40 -15.97 4.39
N PRO A 28 -21.61 -16.25 3.08
CA PRO A 28 -20.56 -16.81 2.23
C PRO A 28 -19.37 -15.86 2.03
N VAL A 29 -19.64 -14.56 1.87
CA VAL A 29 -18.61 -13.53 1.72
C VAL A 29 -17.82 -13.37 3.02
N MET A 30 -18.51 -13.39 4.17
CA MET A 30 -17.86 -13.38 5.48
C MET A 30 -16.92 -14.58 5.68
N MET A 31 -17.31 -15.77 5.21
CA MET A 31 -16.45 -16.96 5.23
C MET A 31 -15.20 -16.76 4.36
N LEU A 32 -15.36 -16.22 3.14
CA LEU A 32 -14.26 -15.93 2.24
C LEU A 32 -13.32 -14.84 2.80
N TYR A 33 -13.87 -13.78 3.40
CA TYR A 33 -13.11 -12.75 4.09
C TYR A 33 -12.24 -13.34 5.21
N LYS A 34 -12.82 -14.19 6.07
CA LYS A 34 -12.07 -14.88 7.13
C LYS A 34 -10.97 -15.79 6.56
N GLY A 35 -11.24 -16.49 5.45
CA GLY A 35 -10.22 -17.28 4.74
C GLY A 35 -9.08 -16.40 4.23
N THR A 36 -9.42 -15.26 3.65
CA THR A 36 -8.45 -14.28 3.13
C THR A 36 -7.57 -13.72 4.23
N LEU A 37 -8.12 -13.39 5.40
CA LEU A 37 -7.35 -12.98 6.58
C LEU A 37 -6.36 -14.06 7.03
N LYS A 38 -6.75 -15.33 7.01
CA LYS A 38 -5.85 -16.44 7.38
C LYS A 38 -4.69 -16.57 6.39
N VAL A 39 -4.97 -16.45 5.09
CA VAL A 39 -3.91 -16.44 4.07
C VAL A 39 -2.96 -15.26 4.28
N LEU A 40 -3.49 -14.05 4.49
CA LEU A 40 -2.67 -12.86 4.78
C LEU A 40 -1.82 -13.02 6.05
N LEU A 41 -2.36 -13.63 7.11
CA LEU A 41 -1.62 -13.91 8.34
C LEU A 41 -0.45 -14.88 8.12
N VAL A 42 -0.67 -15.95 7.35
CA VAL A 42 0.41 -16.89 6.97
C VAL A 42 1.48 -16.16 6.16
N LEU A 43 1.07 -15.35 5.19
CA LEU A 43 2.02 -14.57 4.37
C LEU A 43 2.80 -13.57 5.22
N LEU A 44 2.15 -12.88 6.16
CA LEU A 44 2.81 -11.95 7.08
C LEU A 44 3.85 -12.66 7.96
N HIS A 45 3.54 -13.86 8.44
CA HIS A 45 4.44 -14.62 9.31
C HIS A 45 5.62 -15.22 8.54
N ASP A 46 5.36 -15.92 7.42
CA ASP A 46 6.36 -16.73 6.73
C ASP A 46 7.09 -15.95 5.61
N PHE A 47 6.42 -14.99 4.98
CA PHE A 47 6.88 -14.26 3.79
C PHE A 47 6.61 -12.74 3.88
N PRO A 48 7.00 -12.05 4.97
CA PRO A 48 6.70 -10.62 5.15
C PRO A 48 7.28 -9.76 4.02
N GLU A 49 8.46 -10.10 3.48
CA GLU A 49 9.06 -9.34 2.38
C GLU A 49 8.20 -9.37 1.10
N PHE A 50 7.43 -10.44 0.86
CA PHE A 50 6.49 -10.49 -0.25
C PHE A 50 5.35 -9.49 -0.05
N LEU A 51 4.79 -9.40 1.15
CA LEU A 51 3.78 -8.38 1.44
C LEU A 51 4.36 -6.97 1.37
N CYS A 52 5.60 -6.75 1.84
CA CYS A 52 6.30 -5.48 1.69
C CYS A 52 6.47 -5.08 0.23
N ASP A 53 7.00 -5.99 -0.59
CA ASP A 53 7.37 -5.70 -1.98
C ASP A 53 6.13 -5.35 -2.84
N TYR A 54 4.96 -5.93 -2.52
CA TYR A 54 3.71 -5.76 -3.27
C TYR A 54 2.65 -4.90 -2.56
N HIS A 55 2.99 -4.27 -1.42
CA HIS A 55 2.04 -3.57 -0.54
C HIS A 55 1.15 -2.55 -1.29
N TYR A 56 1.73 -1.81 -2.24
CA TYR A 56 1.02 -0.77 -2.97
C TYR A 56 -0.12 -1.37 -3.80
N GLY A 57 0.18 -2.37 -4.63
CA GLY A 57 -0.80 -3.00 -5.50
C GLY A 57 -1.92 -3.69 -4.71
N PHE A 58 -1.60 -4.28 -3.55
CA PHE A 58 -2.63 -4.83 -2.67
C PHE A 58 -3.49 -3.75 -2.02
N CYS A 59 -2.90 -2.65 -1.55
CA CYS A 59 -3.64 -1.56 -0.93
C CYS A 59 -4.55 -0.82 -1.90
N ASP A 60 -4.20 -0.76 -3.19
CA ASP A 60 -5.04 -0.14 -4.23
C ASP A 60 -6.32 -0.96 -4.49
N GLU A 61 -6.24 -2.28 -4.29
CA GLU A 61 -7.32 -3.23 -4.56
C GLU A 61 -8.10 -3.64 -3.29
N ILE A 62 -7.78 -3.08 -2.13
CA ILE A 62 -8.48 -3.32 -0.86
C ILE A 62 -9.21 -2.05 -0.43
N PRO A 63 -10.54 -2.09 -0.19
CA PRO A 63 -11.29 -0.90 0.21
C PRO A 63 -10.70 -0.22 1.46
N PRO A 64 -10.72 1.13 1.54
CA PRO A 64 -10.12 1.85 2.66
C PRO A 64 -10.71 1.48 4.04
N ASN A 65 -11.97 1.04 4.09
CA ASN A 65 -12.65 0.61 5.31
C ASN A 65 -12.21 -0.79 5.80
N CYS A 66 -11.46 -1.56 5.01
CA CYS A 66 -10.93 -2.88 5.39
C CYS A 66 -9.65 -2.77 6.23
N ILE A 67 -9.75 -2.10 7.37
CA ILE A 67 -8.61 -1.74 8.23
C ILE A 67 -7.74 -2.94 8.57
N GLN A 68 -8.34 -4.06 8.96
CA GLN A 68 -7.58 -5.25 9.37
C GLN A 68 -6.76 -5.85 8.23
N MET A 69 -7.34 -5.98 7.03
CA MET A 69 -6.61 -6.51 5.86
C MET A 69 -5.45 -5.59 5.49
N ARG A 70 -5.68 -4.27 5.46
CA ARG A 70 -4.63 -3.29 5.16
C ARG A 70 -3.53 -3.31 6.21
N ASN A 71 -3.88 -3.44 7.50
CA ASN A 71 -2.89 -3.54 8.57
C ASN A 71 -2.02 -4.79 8.45
N LEU A 72 -2.57 -5.94 8.06
CA LEU A 72 -1.75 -7.15 7.83
C LEU A 72 -0.70 -6.93 6.74
N ILE A 73 -1.05 -6.22 5.67
CA ILE A 73 -0.10 -5.89 4.59
C ILE A 73 0.91 -4.83 5.04
N LEU A 74 0.44 -3.73 5.65
CA LEU A 74 1.25 -2.57 6.02
C LEU A 74 2.10 -2.79 7.28
N SER A 75 1.82 -3.83 8.05
CA SER A 75 2.66 -4.25 9.19
C SER A 75 3.79 -5.19 8.77
N ALA A 76 3.85 -5.58 7.49
CA ALA A 76 4.96 -6.37 6.99
C ALA A 76 6.22 -5.51 6.89
N PHE A 77 7.35 -6.03 7.38
CA PHE A 77 8.68 -5.42 7.25
C PHE A 77 9.75 -6.52 7.03
N PRO A 78 10.92 -6.19 6.47
CA PRO A 78 11.98 -7.18 6.24
C PRO A 78 12.44 -7.87 7.52
N ARG A 79 12.60 -9.21 7.51
CA ARG A 79 12.95 -9.98 8.73
C ARG A 79 14.26 -9.60 9.39
N ASN A 80 15.20 -9.04 8.62
CA ASN A 80 16.49 -8.57 9.13
C ASN A 80 16.43 -7.15 9.73
N MET A 81 15.31 -6.44 9.59
CA MET A 81 15.10 -5.13 10.18
C MET A 81 14.71 -5.28 11.65
N ARG A 82 15.30 -4.44 12.51
CA ARG A 82 14.92 -4.33 13.92
C ARG A 82 14.19 -3.03 14.12
N LEU A 83 12.88 -3.10 14.35
CA LEU A 83 12.08 -1.93 14.66
C LEU A 83 12.33 -1.53 16.12
N PRO A 84 12.64 -0.26 16.41
CA PRO A 84 12.67 0.22 17.79
C PRO A 84 11.26 0.15 18.38
N ASP A 85 11.17 -0.08 19.70
CA ASP A 85 9.89 -0.01 20.39
C ASP A 85 9.35 1.44 20.31
N PRO A 86 8.16 1.67 19.72
CA PRO A 86 7.58 3.00 19.56
C PRO A 86 7.29 3.69 20.90
N PHE A 87 7.25 2.96 22.01
CA PHE A 87 7.04 3.50 23.36
C PHE A 87 8.34 3.79 24.12
N THR A 88 9.51 3.60 23.50
CA THR A 88 10.80 3.94 24.11
C THR A 88 10.86 5.44 24.40
N PRO A 89 11.01 5.88 25.67
CA PRO A 89 11.12 7.29 25.99
C PRO A 89 12.32 7.93 25.29
N ASN A 90 12.15 9.13 24.76
CA ASN A 90 13.18 9.88 24.03
C ASN A 90 13.74 9.15 22.78
N LEU A 91 12.98 8.24 22.17
CA LEU A 91 13.33 7.68 20.86
C LEU A 91 13.50 8.82 19.84
N ASN A 92 14.72 8.98 19.34
CA ASN A 92 15.00 9.90 18.24
C ASN A 92 14.93 9.14 16.91
N VAL A 93 13.90 9.39 16.12
CA VAL A 93 13.72 8.74 14.81
C VAL A 93 14.73 9.27 13.77
N GLU A 94 15.22 10.50 13.92
CA GLU A 94 16.13 11.15 12.96
C GLU A 94 17.52 10.50 12.89
N VAL A 95 17.90 9.73 13.91
CA VAL A 95 19.21 9.04 13.97
C VAL A 95 19.17 7.60 13.46
N LEU A 96 17.99 7.08 13.12
CA LEU A 96 17.85 5.75 12.56
C LEU A 96 18.39 5.75 11.12
N ALA A 97 19.37 4.90 10.83
CA ALA A 97 20.00 4.86 9.50
C ALA A 97 18.99 4.51 8.40
N GLU A 98 17.95 3.76 8.75
CA GLU A 98 16.91 3.27 7.86
C GLU A 98 16.03 4.37 7.27
N ILE A 99 15.93 5.55 7.89
CA ILE A 99 15.07 6.65 7.39
C ILE A 99 15.57 7.23 6.06
N ALA A 100 16.87 7.11 5.80
CA ALA A 100 17.49 7.59 4.56
C ALA A 100 17.33 6.58 3.41
N LEU A 101 16.85 5.37 3.70
CA LEU A 101 16.69 4.32 2.71
C LEU A 101 15.26 4.35 2.14
N PRO A 102 15.10 4.28 0.81
CA PRO A 102 13.77 4.13 0.23
C PRO A 102 13.17 2.78 0.63
N PRO A 103 11.84 2.70 0.80
CA PRO A 103 11.18 1.44 1.10
C PRO A 103 11.34 0.44 -0.05
N ARG A 104 11.23 -0.84 0.28
CA ARG A 104 11.14 -1.88 -0.75
C ARG A 104 9.78 -1.81 -1.44
N ALA A 105 9.79 -1.78 -2.76
CA ALA A 105 8.57 -1.85 -3.55
C ALA A 105 8.87 -2.36 -4.95
N VAL A 106 8.00 -3.22 -5.48
CA VAL A 106 8.04 -3.67 -6.90
C VAL A 106 7.44 -2.61 -7.82
N ILE A 107 6.58 -1.74 -7.28
CA ILE A 107 5.93 -0.71 -8.07
C ILE A 107 6.91 0.37 -8.53
N ASN A 108 6.81 0.75 -9.80
CA ASN A 108 7.45 1.94 -10.31
C ASN A 108 6.50 3.14 -10.17
N TYR A 109 6.66 3.92 -9.10
CA TYR A 109 5.81 5.09 -8.85
C TYR A 109 5.86 6.13 -9.99
N ALA A 110 6.99 6.22 -10.69
CA ALA A 110 7.16 7.18 -11.79
C ALA A 110 6.26 6.87 -12.99
N THR A 111 5.74 5.65 -13.11
CA THR A 111 4.84 5.24 -14.20
C THR A 111 3.37 5.30 -13.83
N LEU A 112 3.01 5.62 -12.58
CA LEU A 112 1.62 5.66 -12.12
C LEU A 112 0.83 6.80 -12.74
N ILE A 113 1.44 7.97 -12.84
CA ILE A 113 0.87 9.10 -13.57
C ILE A 113 1.32 8.93 -15.03
N PRO A 114 0.40 8.65 -15.98
CA PRO A 114 0.79 8.52 -17.37
C PRO A 114 1.44 9.80 -17.88
N ASN A 115 2.24 9.73 -18.95
CA ASN A 115 2.92 10.89 -19.52
C ASN A 115 1.92 11.83 -20.24
N THR A 116 1.10 12.53 -19.46
CA THR A 116 0.05 13.46 -19.88
C THR A 116 0.49 14.91 -19.68
N GLN A 117 -0.34 15.86 -20.13
CA GLN A 117 -0.13 17.27 -19.82
C GLN A 117 -0.10 17.52 -18.31
N PHE A 118 -0.97 16.84 -17.54
CA PHE A 118 -0.97 16.88 -16.09
C PHE A 118 0.39 16.52 -15.47
N LYS A 119 1.06 15.46 -15.96
CA LYS A 119 2.39 15.11 -15.46
C LYS A 119 3.42 16.22 -15.70
N LYS A 120 3.38 16.83 -16.89
CA LYS A 120 4.30 17.94 -17.23
C LYS A 120 4.05 19.17 -16.36
N ASP A 121 2.79 19.49 -16.11
CA ASP A 121 2.39 20.63 -15.28
C ASP A 121 2.77 20.38 -13.81
N LEU A 122 2.59 19.15 -13.31
CA LEU A 122 3.07 18.72 -12.00
C LEU A 122 4.59 18.85 -11.88
N ASP A 123 5.35 18.31 -12.84
CA ASP A 123 6.82 18.38 -12.85
C ASP A 123 7.32 19.84 -12.92
N ALA A 124 6.64 20.70 -13.71
CA ALA A 124 6.94 22.12 -13.79
C ALA A 124 6.64 22.84 -12.47
N TYR A 125 5.50 22.54 -11.84
CA TYR A 125 5.12 23.12 -10.56
C TYR A 125 6.08 22.70 -9.43
N LEU A 126 6.47 21.43 -9.37
CA LEU A 126 7.45 20.96 -8.37
C LEU A 126 8.82 21.63 -8.54
N LYS A 127 9.22 21.95 -9.78
CA LYS A 127 10.50 22.60 -10.08
C LYS A 127 10.51 24.11 -9.81
N ALA A 128 9.44 24.80 -10.18
CA ALA A 128 9.39 26.27 -10.17
C ALA A 128 8.49 26.86 -9.08
N ARG A 129 7.70 26.02 -8.38
CA ARG A 129 6.64 26.40 -7.44
C ARG A 129 5.64 27.39 -8.04
N ALA A 130 5.40 27.28 -9.36
CA ALA A 130 4.56 28.16 -10.14
C ALA A 130 3.94 27.40 -11.34
N PRO A 131 2.77 27.81 -11.83
CA PRO A 131 1.88 28.85 -11.28
C PRO A 131 1.07 28.35 -10.08
N VAL A 132 0.64 29.25 -9.19
CA VAL A 132 -0.21 28.89 -8.04
C VAL A 132 -1.56 28.28 -8.45
N THR A 133 -2.03 28.61 -9.66
CA THR A 133 -3.29 28.12 -10.24
C THR A 133 -3.31 26.60 -10.42
N PHE A 134 -2.14 25.97 -10.60
CA PHE A 134 -2.02 24.51 -10.67
C PHE A 134 -2.65 23.83 -9.44
N LEU A 135 -2.51 24.41 -8.24
CA LEU A 135 -3.09 23.85 -7.02
C LEU A 135 -4.63 23.86 -7.04
N SER A 136 -5.24 24.94 -7.53
CA SER A 136 -6.70 25.02 -7.66
C SER A 136 -7.24 24.12 -8.77
N GLU A 137 -6.44 23.91 -9.82
CA GLU A 137 -6.80 23.09 -10.98
C GLU A 137 -6.60 21.59 -10.71
N LEU A 138 -5.78 21.22 -9.72
CA LEU A 138 -5.46 19.83 -9.37
C LEU A 138 -6.69 18.94 -9.18
N ARG A 139 -7.77 19.49 -8.61
CA ARG A 139 -9.01 18.74 -8.36
C ARG A 139 -9.83 18.49 -9.63
N SER A 140 -9.60 19.29 -10.67
CA SER A 140 -10.36 19.29 -11.91
C SER A 140 -9.73 18.42 -13.01
N HIS A 141 -8.49 17.97 -12.80
CA HIS A 141 -7.81 16.97 -13.63
C HIS A 141 -8.31 15.56 -13.33
#